data_AF-A0A0A8WZF5-F1
#
_entry.id   AF-A0A0A8WZF5-F1
#
_cell.length_a   1.000
_cell.length_b   1.000
_cell.length_c   1.000
_cell.angle_alpha   90.00
_cell.angle_beta   90.00
_cell.angle_gamma   90.00
#
_symmetry.space_group_name_H-M   'P 1'
#
loop_
_entity.id
_entity.type
_entity.pdbx_description
1 polymer ?
#
loop_
_entity_poly.entity_id
_entity_poly.type
_entity_poly.pdbx_seq_one_letter_code
_entity_poly.pdbx_strand_id
1 'polypeptide(L)' 'MDKREIEYKIVELKDEYLQLQHNLEKLESVKGNLHPLEKRLAAIEEELSSLNTMLRDM' A
#
# COMPACT_ATOMS: atom_id res chain seq x y z
N MET A 1 12.08 15.15 6.04
CA MET A 1 10.84 14.89 5.28
C MET A 1 9.86 15.95 5.71
N ASP A 2 9.47 16.81 4.77
CA ASP A 2 8.39 17.75 5.00
C ASP A 2 7.05 17.00 5.04
N LYS A 3 6.06 17.57 5.74
CA LYS A 3 4.68 17.03 5.80
C LYS A 3 4.15 16.69 4.39
N ARG A 4 4.46 17.55 3.42
CA ARG A 4 4.10 17.38 2.00
C ARG A 4 4.72 16.14 1.35
N GLU A 5 5.97 15.80 1.68
CA GLU A 5 6.62 14.59 1.15
C GLU A 5 5.97 13.33 1.70
N ILE A 6 5.57 13.36 2.97
CA ILE A 6 4.87 12.23 3.60
C ILE A 6 3.48 12.06 3.00
N GLU A 7 2.72 13.15 2.80
CA GLU A 7 1.43 13.10 2.08
C GLU A 7 1.60 12.57 0.66
N TYR A 8 2.65 12.98 -0.04
CA TYR A 8 2.92 12.50 -1.40
C TYR A 8 3.19 10.99 -1.42
N LYS A 9 4.02 10.49 -0.48
CA LYS A 9 4.27 9.06 -0.31
C LYS A 9 3.01 8.27 0.06
N ILE A 10 2.15 8.83 0.90
CA ILE A 10 0.86 8.22 1.26
C ILE A 10 -0.02 8.06 0.01
N VAL A 11 -0.02 9.05 -0.88
CA VAL A 11 -0.78 9.00 -2.15
C VAL A 11 -0.17 7.95 -3.09
N GLU A 12 1.16 7.92 -3.23
CA GLU A 12 1.84 6.90 -4.05
C GLU A 12 1.56 5.49 -3.53
N LEU A 13 1.69 5.26 -2.22
CA LEU A 13 1.40 3.95 -1.61
C LEU A 13 -0.07 3.55 -1.77
N LYS A 14 -1.01 4.51 -1.76
CA LYS A 14 -2.42 4.24 -2.07
C LYS A 14 -2.63 3.83 -3.52
N ASP A 15 -1.94 4.46 -4.47
CA ASP A 15 -2.00 4.08 -5.88
C ASP A 15 -1.42 2.67 -6.08
N GLU A 16 -0.28 2.39 -5.44
CA GLU A 16 0.33 1.06 -5.42
C GLU A 16 -0.62 0.02 -4.81
N TYR A 17 -1.25 0.33 -3.68
CA TYR A 17 -2.26 -0.52 -3.05
C TYR A 17 -3.41 -0.85 -4.02
N LEU A 18 -3.92 0.16 -4.73
CA LEU A 18 -5.01 0.00 -5.68
C LEU A 18 -4.60 -0.89 -6.86
N GLN A 19 -3.41 -0.68 -7.41
CA GLN A 19 -2.87 -1.56 -8.45
C GLN A 19 -2.69 -2.99 -7.95
N LEU A 20 -2.22 -3.15 -6.71
CA LEU A 20 -1.98 -4.45 -6.12
C LEU A 20 -3.28 -5.21 -5.89
N GLN A 21 -4.34 -4.51 -5.46
CA GLN A 21 -5.69 -5.04 -5.34
C GLN A 21 -6.25 -5.46 -6.72
N HIS A 22 -6.10 -4.62 -7.74
CA HIS A 22 -6.50 -4.98 -9.10
C HIS A 22 -5.75 -6.21 -9.63
N ASN A 23 -4.45 -6.32 -9.32
CA ASN A 23 -3.66 -7.49 -9.67
C ASN A 23 -4.11 -8.72 -8.88
N LEU A 24 -4.49 -8.56 -7.61
CA LEU A 24 -5.01 -9.62 -6.75
C LEU A 24 -6.34 -10.18 -7.28
N GLU A 25 -7.31 -9.33 -7.64
CA GLU A 25 -8.55 -9.76 -8.30
C GLU A 25 -8.29 -10.49 -9.62
N LYS A 26 -7.34 -9.99 -10.42
CA LYS A 26 -6.91 -10.67 -11.66
C LYS A 26 -6.31 -12.04 -11.34
N LEU A 27 -5.40 -12.12 -10.37
CA LEU A 27 -4.68 -13.35 -10.04
C LEU A 27 -5.62 -14.40 -9.45
N GLU A 28 -6.60 -13.97 -8.66
CA GLU A 28 -7.67 -14.79 -8.09
C GLU A 28 -8.50 -15.41 -9.21
N SER A 29 -8.83 -14.61 -10.23
CA SER A 29 -9.54 -15.07 -11.43
C SER A 29 -8.77 -16.14 -12.21
N VAL A 30 -7.43 -16.16 -12.13
CA VAL A 30 -6.58 -17.17 -12.80
C VAL A 30 -6.27 -18.39 -11.92
N LYS A 31 -6.87 -18.52 -10.72
CA LYS A 31 -6.48 -19.50 -9.68
C LYS A 31 -4.97 -19.46 -9.34
N GLY A 32 -4.37 -18.28 -9.41
CA GLY A 32 -2.98 -18.07 -9.03
C GLY A 32 -2.80 -17.93 -7.52
N ASN A 33 -1.56 -18.01 -7.04
CA ASN A 33 -1.25 -17.83 -5.62
C ASN A 33 -1.40 -16.36 -5.20
N LEU A 34 -2.40 -16.06 -4.37
CA LEU A 34 -2.70 -14.73 -3.81
C LEU A 34 -1.81 -14.35 -2.62
N HIS A 35 -1.23 -15.34 -1.95
CA HIS A 35 -0.34 -15.19 -0.79
C HIS A 35 0.75 -14.11 -0.93
N PRO A 36 1.52 -14.03 -2.03
CA PRO A 36 2.52 -12.98 -2.21
C PRO A 36 1.93 -11.58 -2.40
N LEU A 37 0.70 -11.47 -2.92
CA LEU A 37 0.00 -10.20 -3.11
C LEU A 37 -0.61 -9.72 -1.79
N GLU A 38 -1.31 -10.59 -1.05
CA GLU A 38 -1.82 -10.24 0.29
C GLU A 38 -0.71 -9.76 1.23
N LYS A 39 0.44 -10.45 1.20
CA LYS A 39 1.61 -10.06 2.02
C LYS A 39 2.16 -8.68 1.64
N ARG A 40 2.13 -8.33 0.34
CA ARG A 40 2.52 -7.00 -0.13
C ARG A 40 1.50 -5.94 0.25
N LEU A 41 0.21 -6.27 0.16
CA LEU A 41 -0.89 -5.40 0.52
C LEU A 41 -0.82 -5.02 2.01
N ALA A 42 -0.58 -6.01 2.88
CA ALA A 42 -0.33 -5.80 4.30
C ALA A 42 0.92 -4.94 4.58
N ALA A 43 2.01 -5.12 3.81
CA ALA A 43 3.22 -4.31 3.95
C ALA A 43 2.97 -2.83 3.58
N ILE A 44 2.22 -2.58 2.50
CA ILE A 44 1.82 -1.22 2.11
C ILE A 44 0.96 -0.57 3.19
N GLU A 45 0.07 -1.34 3.83
CA GLU A 45 -0.76 -0.86 4.93
C GLU A 45 0.06 -0.51 6.18
N GLU A 46 1.07 -1.31 6.53
CA GLU A 46 2.04 -1.00 7.59
C GLU A 46 2.86 0.27 7.28
N GLU A 47 3.32 0.42 6.04
CA GLU A 47 4.05 1.63 5.60
C GLU A 47 3.16 2.88 5.66
N LEU A 48 1.91 2.78 5.18
CA LEU A 48 0.92 3.85 5.28
C LEU A 48 0.69 4.25 6.73
N SER A 49 0.49 3.27 7.62
CA SER A 49 0.27 3.50 9.04
C SER A 49 1.48 4.17 9.70
N SER A 50 2.68 3.74 9.35
CA SER A 50 3.94 4.33 9.84
C SER A 50 4.12 5.78 9.36
N LEU A 51 3.87 6.04 8.08
CA LEU A 51 3.93 7.38 7.50
C LEU A 51 2.88 8.31 8.11
N ASN A 52 1.65 7.82 8.31
CA ASN A 52 0.58 8.60 8.91
C ASN A 52 0.85 8.88 10.40
N THR A 53 1.50 7.95 11.11
CA THR A 53 1.98 8.15 12.48
C THR A 53 3.08 9.22 12.51
N MET A 54 4.06 9.16 11.62
CA MET A 54 5.09 10.20 11.48
C MET A 54 4.49 11.57 11.14
N LEU A 55 3.50 11.62 10.26
CA LEU A 55 2.80 12.86 9.90
C LEU A 55 1.98 13.44 11.05
N ARG A 56 1.49 12.58 11.95
CA ARG A 56 0.74 12.97 13.14
C ARG A 56 1.64 13.44 14.28
N ASP A 57 2.84 12.90 14.38
CA ASP A 57 3.84 13.23 15.40
C ASP A 57 4.67 14.48 15.05
N MET A 58 4.66 14.90 13.77
CA MET A 58 5.22 16.18 13.28
C MET A 58 4.26 17.38 13.47
#